data_AF-A0A0B1TH74-F1
#
_entry.id   AF-A0A0B1TH74-F1
#
_cell.length_a   1.000
_cell.length_b   1.000
_cell.length_c   1.000
_cell.angle_alpha   90.00
_cell.angle_beta   90.00
_cell.angle_gamma   90.00
#
_symmetry.space_group_name_H-M   'P 1'
#
loop_
_entity.id
_entity.type
_entity.pdbx_description
1 polymer ?
#
loop_
_entity_poly.entity_id
_entity_poly.type
_entity_poly.pdbx_seq_one_letter_code
_entity_poly.pdbx_strand_id
1 'polypeptide(L)'
;MQLPSAYVVRRFPTDHTLLIVILVHSFMNALIPVLAVNVGTTGVFACRLCIGIAHCFVDVLINTLINSWFPYFERSTALAIFAIGIIGFMFSILWFCFGSASPDKCKRITKLELLFLSEGEGRNNKKKKSRAPLLAMVKSFPVWAEFQMQMVICVASTISQSYLPTFYKERVLISAVMVSR
;
A
#
# COMPACT_ATOMS: atom_id res chain seq x y z
N MET A 1 -7.22 -1.87 8.13
CA MET A 1 -6.63 -1.13 9.28
C MET A 1 -5.95 0.18 8.82
N GLN A 2 -6.59 1.01 7.99
CA GLN A 2 -5.92 2.18 7.42
C GLN A 2 -5.84 3.39 8.38
N LEU A 3 -6.83 3.57 9.27
CA LEU A 3 -6.87 4.71 10.19
C LEU A 3 -5.79 4.64 11.31
N PRO A 4 -5.58 3.49 11.99
CA PRO A 4 -4.51 3.39 12.99
C PRO A 4 -3.11 3.47 12.36
N SER A 5 -2.91 2.85 11.19
CA SER A 5 -1.61 2.91 10.50
C SER A 5 -1.29 4.33 10.05
N ALA A 6 -2.28 5.11 9.59
CA ALA A 6 -2.08 6.53 9.25
C ALA A 6 -1.66 7.38 10.45
N TYR A 7 -2.10 7.04 11.67
CA TYR A 7 -1.64 7.70 12.88
C TYR A 7 -0.18 7.36 13.20
N VAL A 8 0.20 6.08 13.10
CA VAL A 8 1.57 5.60 13.38
C VAL A 8 2.57 6.19 12.38
N VAL A 9 2.23 6.22 11.09
CA VAL A 9 3.09 6.74 10.02
C VAL A 9 3.42 8.22 10.21
N ARG A 10 2.54 9.03 10.83
CA ARG A 10 2.83 10.44 11.12
C ARG A 10 3.93 10.65 12.17
N ARG A 11 4.27 9.63 12.96
CA ARG A 11 5.26 9.71 14.03
C ARG A 11 6.65 9.27 13.58
N PHE A 12 6.74 8.41 12.57
CA PHE A 12 7.97 7.84 12.05
C PHE A 12 8.34 8.44 10.69
N PRO A 13 9.63 8.49 10.34
CA PRO A 13 10.04 8.93 9.03
C PRO A 13 9.61 7.89 7.96
N THR A 14 8.91 8.36 6.94
CA THR A 14 8.20 7.51 5.96
C THR A 14 9.15 6.71 5.06
N ASP A 15 10.37 7.23 4.81
CA ASP A 15 11.42 6.64 3.96
C ASP A 15 11.82 5.26 4.45
N HIS A 16 12.30 5.18 5.69
CA HIS A 16 12.84 3.93 6.22
C HIS A 16 11.71 2.98 6.59
N THR A 17 10.56 3.52 7.01
CA THR A 17 9.39 2.72 7.38
C THR A 17 8.82 1.95 6.18
N LEU A 18 8.73 2.59 5.00
CA LEU A 18 8.26 1.92 3.77
C LEU A 18 9.20 0.79 3.35
N LEU A 19 10.51 1.06 3.35
CA LEU A 19 11.53 0.06 3.02
C LEU A 19 11.46 -1.16 3.96
N ILE A 20 11.42 -0.92 5.27
CA ILE A 20 11.36 -1.99 6.29
C ILE A 20 10.10 -2.84 6.09
N VAL A 21 8.94 -2.21 5.85
CA VAL A 21 7.68 -2.93 5.65
C VAL A 21 7.72 -3.79 4.38
N ILE A 22 8.26 -3.28 3.27
CA ILE A 22 8.39 -4.05 2.02
C ILE A 22 9.37 -5.22 2.19
N LEU A 23 10.50 -5.01 2.86
CA LEU A 23 11.48 -6.07 3.13
C LEU A 23 10.89 -7.16 4.03
N VAL A 24 10.19 -6.77 5.11
CA VAL A 24 9.51 -7.73 6.00
C VAL A 24 8.44 -8.50 5.23
N HIS A 25 7.66 -7.82 4.39
CA HIS A 25 6.63 -8.47 3.57
C HIS A 25 7.22 -9.51 2.60
N SER A 26 8.30 -9.15 1.89
CA SER A 26 8.99 -10.04 0.95
C SER A 26 9.62 -11.24 1.68
N PHE A 27 10.31 -10.98 2.80
CA PHE A 27 10.95 -12.01 3.60
C PHE A 27 9.93 -13.00 4.20
N MET A 28 8.81 -12.49 4.74
CA MET A 28 7.75 -13.35 5.26
C MET A 28 7.12 -14.21 4.17
N ASN A 29 6.95 -13.68 2.95
CA ASN A 29 6.40 -14.43 1.84
C ASN A 29 7.35 -15.55 1.35
N ALA A 30 8.66 -15.29 1.36
CA ALA A 30 9.69 -16.30 1.07
C ALA A 30 9.77 -17.39 2.14
N LEU A 31 9.44 -17.07 3.40
CA LEU A 31 9.50 -18.01 4.51
C LEU A 31 8.28 -18.97 4.57
N ILE A 32 7.17 -18.64 3.91
CA ILE A 32 5.95 -19.47 3.85
C ILE A 32 6.25 -20.92 3.40
N PRO A 33 6.88 -21.17 2.23
CA PRO A 33 7.13 -22.54 1.78
C PRO A 33 8.08 -23.30 2.72
N VAL A 34 9.06 -22.63 3.32
CA VAL A 34 10.02 -23.24 4.25
C VAL A 34 9.34 -23.65 5.55
N LEU A 35 8.49 -22.78 6.11
CA LEU A 35 7.71 -23.06 7.32
C LEU A 35 6.61 -24.10 7.09
N ALA A 36 6.03 -24.14 5.88
CA ALA A 36 5.01 -25.12 5.54
C ALA A 36 5.54 -26.57 5.66
N VAL A 37 6.79 -26.80 5.27
CA VAL A 37 7.42 -28.13 5.34
C VAL A 37 7.90 -28.47 6.76
N ASN A 38 8.49 -27.51 7.48
CA ASN A 38 9.17 -27.79 8.74
C ASN A 38 8.26 -27.70 9.99
N VAL A 39 7.27 -26.79 9.99
CA VAL A 39 6.45 -26.44 11.17
C VAL A 39 4.96 -26.73 10.92
N GLY A 40 4.58 -27.04 9.68
CA GLY A 40 3.21 -27.38 9.31
C GLY A 40 2.28 -26.15 9.27
N THR A 41 0.99 -26.37 9.50
CA THR A 41 -0.08 -25.37 9.27
C THR A 41 -0.01 -24.17 10.22
N THR A 42 0.44 -24.35 11.46
CA THR A 42 0.54 -23.28 12.45
C THR A 42 1.58 -22.22 12.06
N GLY A 43 2.71 -22.64 11.48
CA GLY A 43 3.75 -21.72 11.01
C GLY A 43 3.27 -20.85 9.84
N VAL A 44 2.56 -21.45 8.89
CA VAL A 44 1.96 -20.74 7.75
C VAL A 44 0.91 -19.73 8.21
N PHE A 45 0.09 -20.09 9.19
CA PHE A 45 -0.92 -19.20 9.76
C PHE A 45 -0.28 -17.96 10.42
N ALA A 46 0.78 -18.14 11.20
CA ALA A 46 1.51 -17.04 11.82
C ALA A 46 2.11 -16.08 10.77
N CYS A 47 2.76 -16.60 9.72
CA CYS A 47 3.28 -15.78 8.63
C CYS A 47 2.18 -15.00 7.89
N ARG A 48 1.02 -15.64 7.64
CA ARG A 48 -0.12 -14.98 7.00
C ARG A 48 -0.66 -13.81 7.83
N LEU A 49 -0.72 -13.96 9.16
CA LEU A 49 -1.10 -12.86 10.04
C LEU A 49 -0.09 -11.70 9.99
N CYS A 50 1.21 -12.00 10.05
CA CYS A 50 2.25 -10.99 9.95
C CYS A 50 2.21 -10.24 8.60
N ILE A 51 2.00 -10.96 7.51
CA ILE A 51 1.84 -10.39 6.16
C ILE A 51 0.62 -9.48 6.09
N GLY A 52 -0.53 -9.93 6.62
CA GLY A 52 -1.76 -9.12 6.63
C GLY A 52 -1.59 -7.79 7.38
N ILE A 53 -0.87 -7.81 8.51
CA ILE A 53 -0.53 -6.60 9.26
C ILE A 53 0.39 -5.71 8.41
N ALA A 54 1.48 -6.25 7.87
CA ALA A 54 2.45 -5.49 7.07
C ALA A 54 1.80 -4.84 5.83
N HIS A 55 0.95 -5.58 5.11
CA HIS A 55 0.25 -5.11 3.91
C HIS A 55 -0.60 -3.86 4.20
N CYS A 56 -1.26 -3.79 5.37
CA CYS A 56 -2.08 -2.64 5.75
C CYS A 56 -1.29 -1.33 5.92
N PHE A 57 0.03 -1.40 6.13
CA PHE A 57 0.88 -0.22 6.24
C PHE A 57 1.35 0.27 4.86
N VAL A 58 1.52 -0.62 3.89
CA VAL A 58 2.06 -0.27 2.55
C VAL A 58 1.19 0.76 1.85
N ASP A 59 -0.12 0.55 1.79
CA ASP A 59 -1.06 1.45 1.10
C ASP A 59 -1.07 2.87 1.70
N VAL A 60 -0.94 2.94 3.02
CA VAL A 60 -0.92 4.23 3.75
C VAL A 60 0.42 4.94 3.58
N LEU A 61 1.53 4.18 3.56
CA LEU A 61 2.87 4.72 3.37
C LEU A 61 3.05 5.27 1.95
N ILE A 62 2.56 4.57 0.92
CA ILE A 62 2.58 5.03 -0.48
C ILE A 62 1.78 6.32 -0.61
N ASN A 63 0.54 6.36 -0.08
CA ASN A 63 -0.28 7.57 -0.10
C ASN A 63 0.39 8.74 0.63
N THR A 64 1.05 8.48 1.76
CA THR A 64 1.77 9.53 2.51
C THR A 64 2.97 10.06 1.73
N LEU A 65 3.73 9.17 1.06
CA LEU A 65 4.86 9.55 0.24
C LEU A 65 4.42 10.40 -0.96
N ILE A 66 3.39 9.97 -1.69
CA ILE A 66 2.87 10.70 -2.86
C ILE A 66 2.34 12.08 -2.45
N ASN A 67 1.63 12.18 -1.32
CA ASN A 67 1.15 13.47 -0.81
C ASN A 67 2.27 14.45 -0.48
N SER A 68 3.47 13.96 -0.15
CA SER A 68 4.63 14.80 0.16
C SER A 68 5.43 15.25 -1.07
N TRP A 69 5.29 14.54 -2.20
CA TRP A 69 6.07 14.79 -3.42
C TRP A 69 5.25 15.39 -4.57
N PHE A 70 3.93 15.13 -4.61
CA PHE A 70 3.07 15.56 -5.71
C PHE A 70 1.98 16.54 -5.24
N PRO A 71 1.77 17.66 -5.96
CA PRO A 71 0.70 18.60 -5.70
C PRO A 71 -0.67 18.00 -6.03
N TYR A 72 -1.74 18.53 -5.41
CA TYR A 72 -3.09 17.94 -5.45
C TYR A 72 -3.58 17.52 -6.84
N PHE A 73 -3.30 18.32 -7.88
CA PHE A 73 -3.77 18.10 -9.24
C PHE A 73 -3.09 16.91 -9.96
N GLU A 74 -1.89 16.51 -9.54
CA GLU A 74 -1.12 15.39 -10.13
C GLU A 74 -1.14 14.12 -9.25
N ARG A 75 -1.77 14.16 -8.07
CA ARG A 75 -1.75 13.03 -7.12
C ARG A 75 -2.42 11.78 -7.67
N SER A 76 -3.55 11.93 -8.37
CA SER A 76 -4.30 10.80 -8.92
C SER A 76 -3.55 10.11 -10.07
N THR A 77 -2.84 10.88 -10.91
CA THR A 77 -2.02 10.33 -11.99
C THR A 77 -0.78 9.63 -11.45
N ALA A 78 -0.13 10.19 -10.41
CA ALA A 78 0.97 9.52 -9.71
C ALA A 78 0.53 8.17 -9.11
N LEU A 79 -0.61 8.13 -8.40
CA LEU A 79 -1.18 6.89 -7.86
C LEU A 79 -1.48 5.86 -8.96
N ALA A 80 -2.01 6.31 -10.11
CA ALA A 80 -2.28 5.44 -11.24
C ALA A 80 -1.00 4.82 -11.81
N ILE A 81 0.09 5.58 -11.92
CA ILE A 81 1.39 5.07 -12.40
C ILE A 81 1.95 3.99 -11.45
N PHE A 82 1.80 4.18 -10.14
CA PHE A 82 2.19 3.16 -9.15
C PHE A 82 1.33 1.89 -9.23
N ALA A 83 0.07 1.99 -9.64
CA ALA A 83 -0.84 0.84 -9.75
C ALA A 83 -0.56 -0.04 -10.98
N ILE A 84 0.13 0.47 -12.01
CA ILE A 84 0.41 -0.27 -13.24
C ILE A 84 1.61 -1.20 -13.00
N GLY A 85 1.37 -2.50 -12.81
CA GLY A 85 2.33 -3.49 -12.29
C GLY A 85 3.80 -3.34 -12.71
N ILE A 86 4.13 -3.49 -14.00
CA ILE A 86 5.55 -3.50 -14.46
C ILE A 86 6.16 -2.09 -14.43
N ILE A 87 5.40 -1.09 -14.87
CA ILE A 87 5.85 0.31 -14.93
C ILE A 87 6.04 0.85 -13.51
N GLY A 88 5.10 0.57 -12.62
CA GLY A 88 5.13 0.91 -11.20
C GLY A 88 6.26 0.20 -10.46
N PHE A 89 6.61 -1.04 -10.83
CA PHE A 89 7.77 -1.73 -10.26
C PHE A 89 9.09 -1.06 -10.67
N MET A 90 9.28 -0.77 -11.96
CA MET A 90 10.45 -0.01 -12.43
C MET A 90 10.54 1.37 -11.78
N PHE A 91 9.40 2.06 -11.67
CA PHE A 91 9.31 3.37 -11.03
C PHE A 91 9.63 3.31 -9.54
N SER A 92 9.19 2.26 -8.83
CA SER A 92 9.48 2.05 -7.41
C SER A 92 10.97 1.81 -7.15
N ILE A 93 11.65 1.04 -8.02
CA ILE A 93 13.11 0.84 -7.93
C ILE A 93 13.84 2.16 -8.20
N LEU A 94 13.39 2.93 -9.20
CA LEU A 94 13.96 4.25 -9.49
C LEU A 94 13.78 5.20 -8.31
N TRP A 95 12.59 5.19 -7.68
CA TRP A 95 12.29 5.98 -6.49
C TRP A 95 13.09 5.53 -5.27
N PHE A 96 13.42 4.24 -5.15
CA PHE A 96 14.29 3.73 -4.10
C PHE A 96 15.72 4.29 -4.21
N CYS A 97 16.26 4.37 -5.42
CA CYS A 97 17.60 4.89 -5.66
C CYS A 97 17.70 6.43 -5.57
N PHE A 98 16.62 7.15 -5.90
CA PHE A 98 16.63 8.61 -6.04
C PHE A 98 15.78 9.38 -5.01
N GLY A 99 14.83 8.72 -4.35
CA GLY A 99 13.81 9.35 -3.50
C GLY A 99 14.18 9.38 -2.02
N SER A 100 14.27 10.58 -1.45
CA SER A 100 14.19 10.79 0.00
C SER A 100 12.72 10.98 0.38
N ALA A 101 12.22 10.48 1.52
CA ALA A 101 10.81 10.66 1.85
C ALA A 101 10.44 12.04 2.42
N SER A 102 11.38 12.98 2.44
CA SER A 102 11.12 14.36 2.83
C SER A 102 11.77 15.31 1.84
N PRO A 103 10.99 16.17 1.15
CA PRO A 103 11.54 17.18 0.25
C PRO A 103 12.54 18.09 0.98
N ASP A 104 12.31 18.37 2.27
CA ASP A 104 13.19 19.21 3.11
C ASP A 104 14.61 18.64 3.36
N LYS A 105 14.83 17.33 3.20
CA LYS A 105 16.15 16.69 3.42
C LYS A 105 16.90 16.41 2.12
N CYS A 106 16.28 16.60 0.97
CA CYS A 106 16.87 16.32 -0.32
C CYS A 106 17.76 17.48 -0.77
N LYS A 107 19.07 17.24 -0.92
CA LYS A 107 20.03 18.24 -1.49
C LYS A 107 19.71 18.65 -2.94
N ARG A 108 18.85 17.88 -3.62
CA ARG A 108 18.51 18.02 -5.04
C ARG A 108 17.22 18.80 -5.32
N ILE A 109 16.41 19.13 -4.32
CA ILE A 109 15.16 19.88 -4.57
C ILE A 109 15.44 21.37 -4.71
N THR A 110 14.84 22.00 -5.72
CA THR A 110 15.00 23.44 -5.94
C THR A 110 14.10 24.22 -4.99
N LYS A 111 14.59 25.34 -4.43
CA LYS A 111 13.80 26.20 -3.52
C LYS A 111 12.47 26.65 -4.13
N LEU A 112 12.43 26.80 -5.45
CA LEU A 112 11.24 27.16 -6.23
C LEU A 112 10.19 26.04 -6.25
N GLU A 113 10.62 24.78 -6.40
CA GLU A 113 9.73 23.60 -6.34
C GLU A 113 9.16 23.43 -4.94
N LEU A 114 9.96 23.66 -3.89
CA LEU A 114 9.49 23.59 -2.50
C LEU A 114 8.43 24.67 -2.22
N LEU A 115 8.62 25.89 -2.75
CA LEU A 115 7.63 26.96 -2.67
C LEU A 115 6.33 26.57 -3.38
N PHE A 116 6.42 26.03 -4.59
CA PHE A 116 5.28 25.55 -5.37
C PHE A 116 4.49 24.46 -4.65
N LEU A 117 5.18 23.50 -4.02
CA LEU A 117 4.54 22.47 -3.18
C LEU A 117 3.87 23.08 -1.94
N SER A 118 4.51 24.05 -1.29
CA SER A 118 3.95 24.71 -0.09
C SER A 118 2.75 25.61 -0.39
N GLU A 119 2.71 26.19 -1.59
CA GLU A 119 1.62 27.02 -2.09
C GLU A 119 0.42 26.16 -2.51
N GLY A 120 0.67 25.05 -3.22
CA GLY A 120 -0.33 24.04 -3.57
C GLY A 120 -0.93 23.30 -2.36
N GLU A 121 -0.26 23.30 -1.21
CA GLU A 121 -0.75 22.69 0.03
C GLU A 121 -1.80 23.57 0.76
N GLY A 122 -2.12 24.78 0.25
CA GLY A 122 -3.20 25.59 0.79
C GLY A 122 -2.97 25.96 2.25
N ARG A 123 -1.89 26.66 2.53
CA ARG A 123 -1.50 27.07 3.88
C ARG A 123 -2.46 28.12 4.43
N ASN A 124 -3.54 27.66 5.07
CA ASN A 124 -4.21 28.45 6.10
C ASN A 124 -3.94 27.83 7.47
N ASN A 125 -3.23 28.62 8.27
CA ASN A 125 -2.87 28.45 9.67
C ASN A 125 -1.76 27.47 10.07
N LYS A 126 -0.75 28.08 10.70
CA LYS A 126 0.20 27.53 11.67
C LYS A 126 -0.31 26.19 12.25
N LYS A 127 0.43 25.11 12.00
CA LYS A 127 0.17 23.75 12.51
C LYS A 127 0.00 23.79 14.03
N LYS A 128 -1.22 24.02 14.53
CA LYS A 128 -1.60 23.64 15.89
C LYS A 128 -1.54 22.11 15.89
N LYS A 129 -0.73 21.53 16.79
CA LYS A 129 -0.74 20.09 17.13
C LYS A 129 -2.08 19.71 17.80
N SER A 130 -3.21 20.03 17.18
CA SER A 130 -4.51 19.54 17.63
C SER A 130 -4.48 18.03 17.46
N ARG A 131 -4.84 17.29 18.52
CA ARG A 131 -5.02 15.83 18.42
C ARG A 131 -5.96 15.58 17.25
N ALA A 132 -5.56 14.70 16.34
CA ALA A 132 -6.41 14.30 15.22
C ALA A 132 -7.76 13.84 15.80
N PRO A 133 -8.91 14.41 15.40
CA PRO A 133 -10.19 14.06 15.98
C PRO A 133 -10.65 12.71 15.39
N LEU A 134 -10.00 11.62 15.81
CA LEU A 134 -10.21 10.27 15.28
C LEU A 134 -11.67 9.83 15.41
N LEU A 135 -12.32 10.14 16.54
CA LEU A 135 -13.75 9.83 16.72
C LEU A 135 -14.64 10.64 15.78
N ALA A 136 -14.31 11.91 15.52
CA ALA A 136 -15.10 12.73 14.61
C ALA A 136 -14.93 12.26 13.15
N MET A 137 -13.73 11.81 12.78
CA MET A 137 -13.47 11.18 11.49
C MET A 137 -14.26 9.87 11.34
N VAL A 138 -14.23 9.00 12.34
CA VAL A 138 -14.97 7.71 12.32
C VAL A 138 -16.49 7.93 12.25
N LYS A 139 -17.01 9.01 12.83
CA LYS A 139 -18.44 9.34 12.77
C LYS A 139 -18.87 10.01 11.45
N SER A 140 -17.94 10.31 10.55
CA SER A 140 -18.25 11.00 9.29
C SER A 140 -18.81 10.05 8.22
N PHE A 141 -19.81 10.51 7.47
CA PHE A 141 -20.44 9.76 6.37
C PHE A 141 -19.43 9.25 5.31
N PRO A 142 -18.43 10.05 4.86
CA PRO A 142 -17.47 9.58 3.86
C PRO A 142 -16.64 8.37 4.32
N VAL A 143 -16.33 8.26 5.61
CA VAL A 143 -15.54 7.12 6.14
C VAL A 143 -16.35 5.82 6.11
N TRP A 144 -17.66 5.89 6.37
CA TRP A 144 -18.54 4.73 6.25
C TRP A 144 -18.76 4.32 4.79
N ALA A 145 -18.87 5.29 3.88
CA ALA A 145 -18.95 5.02 2.44
C ALA A 145 -17.66 4.35 1.93
N GLU A 146 -16.50 4.85 2.34
CA GLU A 146 -15.20 4.24 1.99
C GLU A 146 -15.07 2.82 2.53
N PHE A 147 -15.47 2.58 3.79
CA PHE A 147 -15.47 1.24 4.36
C PHE A 147 -16.36 0.27 3.58
N GLN A 148 -17.56 0.71 3.22
CA GLN A 148 -18.51 -0.07 2.41
C GLN A 148 -17.91 -0.43 1.04
N MET A 149 -17.32 0.55 0.35
CA MET A 149 -16.69 0.32 -0.95
C MET A 149 -15.49 -0.63 -0.83
N GLN A 150 -14.65 -0.46 0.20
CA GLN A 150 -13.49 -1.32 0.43
C GLN A 150 -13.90 -2.78 0.74
N MET A 151 -15.02 -2.99 1.43
CA MET A 151 -15.57 -4.34 1.63
C MET A 151 -15.97 -4.99 0.29
N VAL A 152 -16.67 -4.25 -0.57
CA VAL A 152 -17.05 -4.74 -1.92
C VAL A 152 -15.82 -5.08 -2.76
N ILE A 153 -14.82 -4.18 -2.78
CA ILE A 153 -13.56 -4.39 -3.51
C ILE A 153 -12.80 -5.61 -2.97
N CYS A 154 -12.74 -5.79 -1.64
CA CYS A 154 -12.04 -6.91 -1.02
C CYS A 154 -12.69 -8.25 -1.37
N VAL A 155 -14.03 -8.34 -1.32
CA VAL A 155 -14.75 -9.57 -1.68
C VAL A 155 -14.59 -9.87 -3.17
N ALA A 156 -14.78 -8.89 -4.04
CA ALA A 156 -14.65 -9.07 -5.50
C ALA A 156 -13.23 -9.53 -5.88
N SER A 157 -12.20 -8.85 -5.36
CA SER A 157 -10.80 -9.20 -5.63
C SER A 157 -10.44 -10.60 -5.11
N THR A 158 -10.91 -10.98 -3.92
CA THR A 158 -10.64 -12.29 -3.32
C THR A 158 -11.29 -13.43 -4.13
N ILE A 159 -12.53 -13.21 -4.59
CA ILE A 159 -13.24 -14.12 -5.48
C ILE A 159 -12.43 -14.26 -6.78
N SER A 160 -12.10 -13.16 -7.46
CA SER A 160 -11.33 -13.22 -8.70
C SER A 160 -10.00 -13.97 -8.54
N GLN A 161 -9.27 -13.74 -7.44
CA GLN A 161 -8.00 -14.42 -7.19
C GLN A 161 -8.16 -15.92 -6.88
N SER A 162 -9.24 -16.33 -6.21
CA SER A 162 -9.45 -17.73 -5.79
C SER A 162 -10.11 -18.59 -6.89
N TYR A 163 -11.04 -18.00 -7.65
CA TYR A 163 -11.77 -18.72 -8.68
C TYR A 163 -10.97 -18.90 -9.97
N LEU A 164 -10.07 -17.96 -10.30
CA LEU A 164 -9.32 -18.02 -11.56
C LEU A 164 -8.46 -19.30 -11.65
N PRO A 165 -7.64 -19.68 -10.65
CA PRO A 165 -6.87 -20.93 -10.70
C PRO A 165 -7.75 -22.18 -10.70
N THR A 166 -8.82 -22.18 -9.89
CA THR A 166 -9.74 -23.31 -9.77
C THR A 166 -10.50 -23.54 -11.09
N PHE A 167 -10.96 -22.47 -11.74
CA PHE A 167 -11.64 -22.54 -13.03
C PHE A 167 -10.73 -23.12 -14.12
N TYR A 168 -9.48 -22.65 -14.23
CA TYR A 168 -8.52 -23.21 -15.18
C TYR A 168 -8.21 -24.69 -14.89
N LYS A 169 -8.07 -25.05 -13.62
CA LYS A 169 -7.81 -26.43 -13.22
C LYS A 169 -8.99 -27.36 -13.51
N GLU A 170 -10.21 -26.94 -13.21
CA GLU A 170 -11.39 -27.80 -13.33
C GLU A 170 -11.97 -27.83 -14.74
N ARG A 171 -12.02 -26.70 -15.44
CA ARG A 171 -12.70 -26.64 -16.75
C ARG A 171 -11.74 -26.90 -17.90
N VAL A 172 -10.57 -26.28 -17.89
CA VAL A 172 -9.65 -26.33 -19.03
C VAL A 172 -8.82 -27.62 -19.02
N LEU A 173 -8.23 -27.99 -17.88
CA LEU A 173 -7.43 -29.23 -17.82
C LEU A 173 -8.28 -30.49 -17.94
N ILE A 174 -9.47 -30.57 -17.32
CA ILE A 174 -10.34 -31.76 -17.42
C ILE A 174 -10.83 -31.95 -18.87
N SER A 175 -11.18 -30.85 -19.57
CA SER A 175 -11.59 -30.93 -20.98
C SER A 175 -10.44 -31.35 -21.90
N ALA A 176 -9.21 -30.88 -21.65
CA ALA A 176 -8.04 -31.29 -22.42
C ALA A 176 -7.71 -32.78 -22.25
N VAL A 177 -7.87 -33.33 -21.03
CA VAL A 177 -7.66 -34.76 -20.76
C VAL A 177 -8.75 -35.63 -21.36
N MET A 178 -10.02 -35.19 -21.36
CA MET A 178 -11.12 -35.95 -21.97
C MET A 178 -11.08 -35.97 -23.51
N VAL A 179 -10.54 -34.92 -24.15
CA VAL A 179 -10.37 -34.87 -25.63
C VAL A 179 -9.17 -35.69 -26.11
N SER A 180 -8.18 -35.94 -25.24
CA SER A 180 -6.96 -36.70 -25.57
C SER A 180 -7.11 -38.23 -25.39
N ARG A 181 -8.27 -38.72 -24.94
CA ARG A 181 -8.59 -40.15 -24.81
C ARG A 181 -9.68 -40.53 -25.80
#